data_AF-A0A9P0QBN2-F1
#
_entry.id   AF-A0A9P0QBN2-F1
#
_cell.length_a   1.000
_cell.length_b   1.000
_cell.length_c   1.000
_cell.angle_alpha   90.00
_cell.angle_beta   90.00
_cell.angle_gamma   90.00
#
_symmetry.space_group_name_H-M   'P 1'
#
loop_
_entity.id
_entity.type
_entity.pdbx_description
1 polymer ?
#
loop_
_entity_poly.entity_id
_entity_poly.type
_entity_poly.pdbx_seq_one_letter_code
_entity_poly.pdbx_strand_id
1 'polypeptide(L)'
;MGQHFKEKHNDAFHTSYFNIKNAYAYYNIDVLEKDGKSFIGFFDFDEANFGLSVLSTDPTDNHLQYEVKIKSDKCNFTITISNQNVISFSEREHCFKCASGNCKAKFHPYRDNRKDISRRMTTRINRDSIKKMFGTGSLTYAISVDEKVEDKLKEEKVKDENKIEMRDALIRKAKKIFLQLLECPLCKSYMSPPIWQCLTGHTICNNCKPKQELCSTCNEKIENTRNYTLEELSKKVELPSENEKKFSFKRSSEEAEVNGSPAPKVHKK
;
A
#
# COMPACT_ATOMS: atom_id res chain seq x y z
N MET A 1 13.73 18.47 -6.25
CA MET A 1 12.45 18.92 -5.64
C MET A 1 12.70 19.73 -4.36
N GLY A 2 13.59 19.29 -3.48
CA GLY A 2 13.90 20.00 -2.21
C GLY A 2 14.29 21.47 -2.35
N GLN A 3 15.18 21.81 -3.29
CA GLN A 3 15.67 23.20 -3.45
C GLN A 3 14.57 24.20 -3.85
N HIS A 4 13.69 23.84 -4.79
CA HIS A 4 12.52 24.64 -5.15
C HIS A 4 11.57 24.85 -3.96
N PHE A 5 11.33 23.79 -3.20
CA PHE A 5 10.41 23.83 -2.05
C PHE A 5 10.98 24.68 -0.91
N LYS A 6 12.27 24.55 -0.65
CA LYS A 6 13.01 25.38 0.31
C LYS A 6 12.93 26.87 -0.03
N GLU A 7 13.03 27.24 -1.30
CA GLU A 7 13.00 28.64 -1.75
C GLU A 7 11.60 29.25 -1.79
N LYS A 8 10.57 28.48 -2.21
CA LYS A 8 9.22 29.01 -2.46
C LYS A 8 8.17 28.63 -1.42
N HIS A 9 8.48 27.67 -0.55
CA HIS A 9 7.55 27.09 0.43
C HIS A 9 8.24 26.90 1.79
N ASN A 10 8.96 27.92 2.25
CA ASN A 10 9.78 27.88 3.47
C ASN A 10 8.97 27.44 4.71
N ASP A 11 7.70 27.84 4.82
CA ASP A 11 6.84 27.49 5.97
C ASP A 11 6.45 26.01 6.02
N ALA A 12 6.55 25.28 4.90
CA ALA A 12 6.24 23.86 4.78
C ALA A 12 7.52 22.99 4.62
N PHE A 13 8.69 23.62 4.68
CA PHE A 13 9.99 22.96 4.58
C PHE A 13 10.61 22.78 5.97
N HIS A 14 10.96 21.55 6.30
CA HIS A 14 11.54 21.17 7.58
C HIS A 14 12.94 20.60 7.39
N THR A 15 13.77 20.70 8.42
CA THR A 15 15.12 20.10 8.45
C THR A 15 15.25 19.18 9.67
N SER A 16 15.81 17.99 9.45
CA SER A 16 16.00 16.94 10.48
C SER A 16 14.74 16.27 11.05
N TYR A 17 13.66 17.02 11.30
CA TYR A 17 12.37 16.51 11.77
C TYR A 17 11.21 17.40 11.32
N PHE A 18 10.01 16.85 11.15
CA PHE A 18 8.81 17.67 10.94
C PHE A 18 8.32 18.21 12.28
N ASN A 19 7.88 19.48 12.31
CA ASN A 19 7.27 20.08 13.48
C ASN A 19 5.95 20.78 13.12
N ILE A 20 4.83 20.12 13.44
CA ILE A 20 3.49 20.62 13.08
C ILE A 20 2.76 21.08 14.32
N LYS A 21 2.49 22.37 14.37
CA LYS A 21 1.71 23.01 15.43
C LYS A 21 0.23 23.05 15.04
N ASN A 22 -0.63 22.90 16.04
CA ASN A 22 -2.09 22.98 15.88
C ASN A 22 -2.64 22.01 14.82
N ALA A 23 -2.22 20.74 14.88
CA ALA A 23 -2.50 19.71 13.87
C ALA A 23 -3.98 19.46 13.58
N TYR A 24 -4.91 19.91 14.44
CA TYR A 24 -6.34 19.81 14.16
C TYR A 24 -6.85 20.79 13.10
N ALA A 25 -6.11 21.86 12.83
CA ALA A 25 -6.51 22.94 11.95
C ALA A 25 -5.92 22.83 10.53
N TYR A 26 -5.03 21.87 10.29
CA TYR A 26 -4.23 21.79 9.08
C TYR A 26 -4.45 20.48 8.32
N TYR A 27 -4.87 20.60 7.05
CA TYR A 27 -4.67 19.58 6.03
C TYR A 27 -3.48 20.06 5.20
N ASN A 28 -2.33 19.39 5.25
CA ASN A 28 -1.20 19.80 4.43
C ASN A 28 -0.27 18.66 4.07
N ILE A 29 0.54 18.93 3.05
CA ILE A 29 1.74 18.18 2.71
C ILE A 29 2.92 19.04 3.15
N ASP A 30 3.80 18.47 3.96
CA ASP A 30 5.06 19.10 4.34
C ASP A 30 6.23 18.33 3.72
N VAL A 31 7.36 19.00 3.56
CA VAL A 31 8.59 18.39 3.04
C VAL A 31 9.68 18.48 4.09
N LEU A 32 10.37 17.38 4.34
CA LEU A 32 11.52 17.29 5.23
C LEU A 32 12.76 16.95 4.42
N GLU A 33 13.83 17.69 4.64
CA GLU A 33 15.17 17.29 4.21
C GLU A 33 15.97 16.76 5.42
N LYS A 34 16.49 15.54 5.28
CA LYS A 34 17.38 14.92 6.26
C LYS A 34 18.46 14.13 5.52
N ASP A 35 19.73 14.36 5.87
CA ASP A 35 20.90 13.67 5.29
C ASP A 35 20.92 13.67 3.75
N GLY A 36 20.49 14.79 3.14
CA GLY A 36 20.40 14.94 1.67
C GLY A 36 19.21 14.23 1.01
N LYS A 37 18.36 13.53 1.78
CA LYS A 37 17.14 12.89 1.31
C LYS A 37 15.91 13.75 1.58
N SER A 38 14.94 13.70 0.67
CA SER A 38 13.67 14.41 0.78
C SER A 38 12.53 13.45 1.12
N PHE A 39 11.85 13.76 2.23
CA PHE A 39 10.68 13.07 2.71
C PHE A 39 9.46 13.96 2.61
N ILE A 40 8.30 13.35 2.43
CA ILE A 40 7.01 14.03 2.33
C ILE A 40 6.18 13.59 3.53
N GLY A 41 5.77 14.54 4.36
CA GLY A 41 4.82 14.33 5.44
C GLY A 41 3.41 14.49 4.88
N PHE A 42 2.59 13.45 5.00
CA PHE A 42 1.23 13.43 4.50
C PHE A 42 0.25 13.24 5.65
N PHE A 43 -0.72 14.15 5.75
CA PHE A 43 -1.63 14.29 6.89
C PHE A 43 -3.07 14.31 6.41
N ASP A 44 -3.92 13.51 7.05
CA ASP A 44 -5.37 13.51 6.78
C ASP A 44 -6.12 13.10 8.05
N PHE A 45 -7.42 13.33 8.06
CA PHE A 45 -8.26 12.94 9.17
C PHE A 45 -9.68 12.63 8.74
N ASP A 46 -10.32 11.76 9.53
CA ASP A 46 -11.74 11.48 9.45
C ASP A 46 -12.46 11.94 10.73
N GLU A 47 -13.72 11.51 10.88
CA GLU A 47 -14.57 11.87 12.02
C GLU A 47 -14.00 11.36 13.36
N ALA A 48 -13.25 10.26 13.37
CA ALA A 48 -12.78 9.59 14.58
C ALA A 48 -11.25 9.64 14.76
N ASN A 49 -10.48 9.70 13.67
CA ASN A 49 -9.05 9.49 13.67
C ASN A 49 -8.30 10.61 12.94
N PHE A 50 -7.10 10.88 13.43
CA PHE A 50 -6.06 11.59 12.70
C PHE A 50 -5.05 10.57 12.18
N GLY A 51 -4.67 10.68 10.91
CA GLY A 51 -3.66 9.86 10.28
C GLY A 51 -2.47 10.68 9.81
N LEU A 52 -1.32 10.03 9.82
CA LEU A 52 -0.04 10.57 9.39
C LEU A 52 0.78 9.47 8.72
N SER A 53 1.40 9.84 7.60
CA SER A 53 2.36 9.02 6.87
C SER A 53 3.57 9.84 6.44
N VAL A 54 4.75 9.28 6.60
CA VAL A 54 5.98 9.82 6.02
C VAL A 54 6.32 8.99 4.79
N LEU A 55 6.59 9.69 3.69
CA LEU A 55 6.88 9.08 2.40
C LEU A 55 8.29 9.45 1.93
N SER A 56 8.99 8.51 1.30
CA SER A 56 10.23 8.80 0.58
C SER A 56 9.98 8.89 -0.92
N THR A 57 10.67 9.84 -1.56
CA THR A 57 10.73 9.92 -3.03
C THR A 57 11.71 8.91 -3.64
N ASP A 58 12.56 8.29 -2.82
CA ASP A 58 13.48 7.23 -3.23
C ASP A 58 12.88 5.85 -2.85
N PRO A 59 12.62 4.95 -3.82
CA PRO A 59 12.08 3.63 -3.55
C PRO A 59 13.05 2.70 -2.80
N THR A 60 14.34 3.06 -2.67
CA THR A 60 15.34 2.27 -1.94
C THR A 60 15.31 2.49 -0.43
N ASP A 61 14.56 3.47 0.07
CA ASP A 61 14.44 3.85 1.48
C ASP A 61 13.51 2.96 2.32
N ASN A 62 13.29 1.70 1.92
CA ASN A 62 12.37 0.76 2.59
C ASN A 62 12.84 0.29 4.00
N HIS A 63 14.09 0.57 4.35
CA HIS A 63 14.72 0.31 5.64
C HIS A 63 14.52 1.45 6.64
N LEU A 64 13.93 2.57 6.21
CA LEU A 64 13.65 3.69 7.08
C LEU A 64 12.33 3.51 7.82
N GLN A 65 12.33 3.99 9.05
CA GLN A 65 11.16 4.13 9.89
C GLN A 65 11.06 5.56 10.41
N TYR A 66 9.93 5.90 11.00
CA TYR A 66 9.75 7.17 11.65
C TYR A 66 9.04 7.01 12.99
N GLU A 67 9.29 7.98 13.86
CA GLU A 67 8.66 8.12 15.15
C GLU A 67 7.90 9.44 15.20
N VAL A 68 6.73 9.42 15.83
CA VAL A 68 5.89 10.60 16.05
C VAL A 68 5.77 10.84 17.54
N LYS A 69 6.20 12.02 18.01
CA LYS A 69 5.96 12.52 19.37
C LYS A 69 4.89 13.58 19.36
N ILE A 70 3.86 13.38 20.16
CA ILE A 70 2.72 14.28 20.31
C ILE A 70 2.81 14.93 21.69
N LYS A 71 2.84 16.25 21.72
CA LYS A 71 2.91 17.07 22.93
C LYS A 71 1.81 18.12 22.93
N SER A 72 1.41 18.55 24.13
CA SER A 72 0.51 19.68 24.33
C SER A 72 1.26 20.81 25.02
N ASP A 73 0.86 22.05 24.75
CA ASP A 73 1.30 23.23 25.48
C ASP A 73 0.68 23.32 26.89
N LYS A 74 -0.42 22.62 27.13
CA LYS A 74 -1.17 22.66 28.40
C LYS A 74 -0.81 21.57 29.40
N CYS A 75 -0.05 20.55 29.01
CA CYS A 75 0.38 19.52 29.96
C CYS A 75 1.69 18.85 29.54
N ASN A 76 2.35 18.21 30.51
CA ASN A 76 3.67 17.61 30.33
C ASN A 76 3.62 16.17 29.79
N PHE A 77 2.44 15.65 29.47
CA PHE A 77 2.32 14.32 28.87
C PHE A 77 2.90 14.33 27.44
N THR A 78 3.46 13.19 27.03
CA THR A 78 3.92 12.98 25.66
C THR A 78 3.44 11.61 25.22
N ILE A 79 2.88 11.52 24.01
CA ILE A 79 2.59 10.24 23.36
C ILE A 79 3.65 10.02 22.28
N THR A 80 4.21 8.82 22.26
CA THR A 80 5.21 8.43 21.25
C THR A 80 4.66 7.24 20.47
N ILE A 81 4.71 7.34 19.14
CA ILE A 81 4.34 6.28 18.21
C ILE A 81 5.57 5.98 17.36
N SER A 82 6.24 4.89 17.67
CA SER A 82 7.52 4.50 17.06
C SER A 82 7.32 3.42 15.99
N ASN A 83 8.41 3.08 15.29
CA ASN A 83 8.50 1.95 14.36
C ASN A 83 7.48 1.99 13.20
N GLN A 84 7.13 3.19 12.75
CA GLN A 84 6.25 3.35 11.58
C GLN A 84 7.10 3.30 10.32
N ASN A 85 6.75 2.45 9.35
CA ASN A 85 7.51 2.36 8.11
C ASN A 85 7.38 3.63 7.27
N VAL A 86 8.48 4.13 6.73
CA VAL A 86 8.44 5.08 5.62
C VAL A 86 7.95 4.34 4.38
N ILE A 87 6.98 4.92 3.66
CA ILE A 87 6.42 4.33 2.44
C ILE A 87 6.94 5.03 1.19
N SER A 88 6.96 4.34 0.05
CA SER A 88 7.37 4.97 -1.21
C SER A 88 6.29 5.93 -1.71
N PHE A 89 6.70 7.12 -2.13
CA PHE A 89 5.84 8.09 -2.77
C PHE A 89 5.41 7.58 -4.15
N SER A 90 4.13 7.77 -4.45
CA SER A 90 3.49 7.39 -5.70
C SER A 90 2.47 8.45 -6.04
N GLU A 91 2.66 9.16 -7.15
CA GLU A 91 1.78 10.28 -7.53
C GLU A 91 0.33 9.87 -7.75
N ARG A 92 0.08 8.61 -8.14
CA ARG A 92 -1.28 8.10 -8.30
C ARG A 92 -1.99 7.93 -6.96
N GLU A 93 -1.26 7.50 -5.93
CA GLU A 93 -1.84 7.25 -4.61
C GLU A 93 -1.80 8.50 -3.70
N HIS A 94 -0.78 9.34 -3.82
CA HIS A 94 -0.49 10.45 -2.92
C HIS A 94 -0.75 11.82 -3.57
N CYS A 95 -1.64 11.86 -4.56
CA CYS A 95 -1.95 13.09 -5.28
C CYS A 95 -2.57 14.14 -4.33
N PHE A 96 -1.93 15.30 -4.20
CA PHE A 96 -2.47 16.42 -3.41
C PHE A 96 -3.89 16.82 -3.84
N LYS A 97 -4.17 16.84 -5.15
CA LYS A 97 -5.51 17.17 -5.65
C LYS A 97 -6.54 16.11 -5.25
N CYS A 98 -6.16 14.85 -5.09
CA CYS A 98 -7.05 13.82 -4.52
C CYS A 98 -7.29 14.09 -3.04
N ALA A 99 -6.22 14.36 -2.28
CA ALA A 99 -6.28 14.69 -0.87
C ALA A 99 -7.12 15.95 -0.58
N SER A 100 -7.14 16.91 -1.50
CA SER A 100 -7.91 18.15 -1.40
C SER A 100 -9.32 18.06 -2.02
N GLY A 101 -9.71 16.90 -2.58
CA GLY A 101 -11.02 16.72 -3.24
C GLY A 101 -11.18 17.43 -4.60
N ASN A 102 -10.10 17.95 -5.19
CA ASN A 102 -10.13 18.74 -6.43
C ASN A 102 -9.49 18.00 -7.63
N CYS A 103 -9.35 16.68 -7.55
CA CYS A 103 -8.68 15.90 -8.59
C CYS A 103 -9.56 15.71 -9.83
N LYS A 104 -8.98 15.98 -11.01
CA LYS A 104 -9.62 15.74 -12.32
C LYS A 104 -9.01 14.57 -13.09
N ALA A 105 -7.95 13.94 -12.56
CA ALA A 105 -7.26 12.84 -13.23
C ALA A 105 -8.08 11.55 -13.12
N LYS A 106 -8.57 11.04 -14.25
CA LYS A 106 -9.45 9.86 -14.31
C LYS A 106 -8.81 8.56 -13.79
N PHE A 107 -7.48 8.47 -13.83
CA PHE A 107 -6.72 7.28 -13.46
C PHE A 107 -6.23 7.30 -12.00
N HIS A 108 -6.58 8.32 -11.22
CA HIS A 108 -6.23 8.36 -9.80
C HIS A 108 -7.29 7.62 -8.98
N PRO A 109 -6.92 6.62 -8.16
CA PRO A 109 -7.84 5.80 -7.38
C PRO A 109 -8.71 6.60 -6.41
N TYR A 110 -8.20 7.70 -5.85
CA TYR A 110 -8.89 8.48 -4.81
C TYR A 110 -9.64 9.69 -5.35
N ARG A 111 -9.81 9.81 -6.67
CA ARG A 111 -10.55 10.93 -7.27
C ARG A 111 -11.99 10.99 -6.76
N ASP A 112 -12.69 9.87 -6.86
CA ASP A 112 -14.13 9.80 -6.54
C ASP A 112 -14.38 9.32 -5.10
N ASN A 113 -13.33 8.86 -4.40
CA ASN A 113 -13.43 8.35 -3.04
C ASN A 113 -12.30 8.84 -2.13
N ARG A 114 -12.22 10.17 -1.92
CA ARG A 114 -11.21 10.84 -1.08
C ARG A 114 -11.08 10.20 0.31
N LYS A 115 -12.20 9.82 0.93
CA LYS A 115 -12.24 9.28 2.31
C LYS A 115 -11.42 8.00 2.48
N ASP A 116 -11.05 7.32 1.40
CA ASP A 116 -10.24 6.10 1.45
C ASP A 116 -8.76 6.37 1.69
N ILE A 117 -8.31 7.61 1.50
CA ILE A 117 -6.92 8.01 1.72
C ILE A 117 -6.55 7.78 3.20
N SER A 118 -7.41 8.22 4.14
CA SER A 118 -7.21 8.00 5.58
C SER A 118 -7.06 6.51 5.93
N ARG A 119 -7.71 5.62 5.15
CA ARG A 119 -7.66 4.19 5.40
C ARG A 119 -6.29 3.58 5.14
N ARG A 120 -5.47 4.20 4.28
CA ARG A 120 -4.14 3.71 3.90
C ARG A 120 -3.00 4.41 4.64
N MET A 121 -3.30 5.36 5.52
CA MET A 121 -2.28 5.99 6.33
C MET A 121 -1.67 4.99 7.32
N THR A 122 -0.37 5.11 7.51
CA THR A 122 0.45 4.24 8.37
C THR A 122 0.10 4.39 9.85
N THR A 123 -0.31 5.58 10.28
CA THR A 123 -0.79 5.80 11.66
C THR A 123 -2.28 6.10 11.67
N ARG A 124 -2.96 5.67 12.75
CA ARG A 124 -4.32 6.09 13.08
C ARG A 124 -4.40 6.38 14.57
N ILE A 125 -4.64 7.64 14.89
CA ILE A 125 -4.65 8.14 16.25
C ILE A 125 -6.07 8.62 16.56
N ASN A 126 -6.71 8.01 17.55
CA ASN A 126 -8.07 8.37 17.92
C ASN A 126 -8.13 9.81 18.47
N ARG A 127 -8.96 10.66 17.84
CA ARG A 127 -9.05 12.08 18.18
C ARG A 127 -9.59 12.32 19.58
N ASP A 128 -10.58 11.55 20.00
CA ASP A 128 -11.21 11.70 21.32
C ASP A 128 -10.27 11.30 22.45
N SER A 129 -9.46 10.25 22.25
CA SER A 129 -8.42 9.87 23.20
C SER A 129 -7.40 11.00 23.40
N ILE A 130 -6.93 11.59 22.31
CA ILE A 130 -5.98 12.72 22.36
C ILE A 130 -6.63 13.93 23.05
N LYS A 131 -7.87 14.29 22.69
CA LYS A 131 -8.60 15.40 23.33
C LYS A 131 -8.82 15.16 24.83
N LYS A 132 -9.15 13.93 25.25
CA LYS A 132 -9.32 13.58 26.66
C LYS A 132 -8.00 13.67 27.43
N MET A 133 -6.88 13.29 26.81
CA MET A 133 -5.56 13.33 27.46
C MET A 133 -4.95 14.74 27.52
N PHE A 134 -5.07 15.52 26.44
CA PHE A 134 -4.38 16.80 26.29
C PHE A 134 -5.30 18.03 26.42
N GLY A 135 -6.62 17.82 26.52
CA GLY A 135 -7.62 18.88 26.61
C GLY A 135 -7.75 19.71 25.34
N THR A 136 -8.07 21.00 25.50
CA THR A 136 -8.19 22.00 24.42
C THR A 136 -6.86 22.72 24.15
N GLY A 137 -5.73 22.07 24.43
CA GLY A 137 -4.39 22.62 24.17
C GLY A 137 -4.01 22.55 22.69
N SER A 138 -3.03 23.35 22.31
CA SER A 138 -2.41 23.25 20.99
C SER A 138 -1.51 22.01 20.97
N LEU A 139 -1.74 21.13 20.00
CA LEU A 139 -0.90 19.94 19.83
C LEU A 139 0.26 20.22 18.90
N THR A 140 1.43 19.73 19.29
CA THR A 140 2.65 19.74 18.49
C THR A 140 3.05 18.31 18.16
N TYR A 141 3.19 18.02 16.88
CA TYR A 141 3.65 16.74 16.35
C TYR A 141 5.10 16.91 15.90
N ALA A 142 6.01 16.21 16.57
CA ALA A 142 7.42 16.14 16.19
C ALA A 142 7.69 14.77 15.56
N ILE A 143 8.14 14.75 14.31
CA ILE A 143 8.31 13.52 13.54
C ILE A 143 9.75 13.39 13.11
N SER A 144 10.42 12.32 13.54
CA SER A 144 11.81 12.01 13.15
C SER A 144 11.84 10.76 12.29
N VAL A 145 12.65 10.79 11.22
CA VAL A 145 12.86 9.66 10.31
C VAL A 145 14.22 9.07 10.60
N ASP A 146 14.31 7.79 10.90
CA ASP A 146 15.55 7.12 11.26
C ASP A 146 15.61 5.71 10.64
N GLU A 147 16.81 5.16 10.53
CA GLU A 147 16.99 3.77 10.13
C GLU A 147 16.39 2.83 11.18
N LYS A 148 15.87 1.69 10.74
CA LYS A 148 15.42 0.62 11.65
C LYS A 148 16.56 0.21 12.57
N VAL A 149 16.34 0.28 13.88
CA VAL A 149 17.35 -0.03 14.91
C VAL A 149 17.83 -1.49 14.80
N GLU A 150 16.97 -2.39 14.34
CA GLU A 150 17.31 -3.79 14.07
C GLU A 150 18.26 -3.98 12.87
N ASP A 151 18.35 -3.00 11.97
CA ASP A 151 19.15 -3.07 10.75
C ASP A 151 20.58 -2.55 10.95
N LYS A 152 20.83 -1.60 11.87
CA LYS A 152 22.20 -1.14 12.21
C LYS A 152 23.13 -2.24 12.73
N LEU A 153 22.59 -3.23 13.45
CA LEU A 153 23.36 -4.37 13.95
C LEU A 153 23.52 -5.50 12.92
N LYS A 154 22.70 -5.50 11.85
CA LYS A 154 22.72 -6.49 10.76
C LYS A 154 23.52 -6.00 9.54
N GLU A 155 23.68 -4.69 9.36
CA GLU A 155 24.30 -4.04 8.20
C GLU A 155 25.76 -4.46 7.90
N GLU A 156 26.54 -4.89 8.88
CA GLU A 156 27.91 -5.36 8.61
C GLU A 156 27.99 -6.80 8.11
N LYS A 157 26.97 -7.64 8.35
CA LYS A 157 26.97 -9.05 7.95
C LYS A 157 25.96 -9.43 6.86
N VAL A 158 24.94 -8.60 6.61
CA VAL A 158 23.71 -9.01 5.88
C VAL A 158 23.53 -8.30 4.51
N LYS A 159 24.44 -7.40 4.12
CA LYS A 159 24.30 -6.55 2.92
C LYS A 159 24.10 -7.29 1.59
N ASP A 160 24.61 -8.50 1.43
CA ASP A 160 24.43 -9.29 0.19
C ASP A 160 23.19 -10.21 0.24
N GLU A 161 22.93 -10.88 1.36
CA GLU A 161 21.86 -11.89 1.45
C GLU A 161 20.45 -11.27 1.48
N ASN A 162 20.22 -10.20 2.26
CA ASN A 162 18.90 -9.57 2.36
C ASN A 162 18.46 -8.82 1.08
N LYS A 163 19.41 -8.32 0.30
CA LYS A 163 19.12 -7.65 -0.98
C LYS A 163 18.62 -8.66 -2.01
N ILE A 164 19.12 -9.89 -1.95
CA ILE A 164 18.68 -11.02 -2.76
C ILE A 164 17.28 -11.45 -2.28
N GLU A 165 17.07 -11.68 -0.98
CA GLU A 165 15.77 -12.12 -0.46
C GLU A 165 14.61 -11.13 -0.72
N MET A 166 14.85 -9.82 -0.56
CA MET A 166 13.84 -8.78 -0.83
C MET A 166 13.51 -8.69 -2.33
N ARG A 167 14.53 -8.81 -3.19
CA ARG A 167 14.34 -8.90 -4.64
C ARG A 167 13.55 -10.14 -5.01
N ASP A 168 13.86 -11.28 -4.40
CA ASP A 168 13.15 -12.54 -4.63
C ASP A 168 11.70 -12.48 -4.16
N ALA A 169 11.41 -11.82 -3.04
CA ALA A 169 10.04 -11.58 -2.59
C ALA A 169 9.25 -10.72 -3.59
N LEU A 170 9.86 -9.65 -4.10
CA LEU A 170 9.24 -8.78 -5.11
C LEU A 170 9.03 -9.51 -6.45
N ILE A 171 10.03 -10.26 -6.91
CA ILE A 171 9.98 -11.08 -8.12
C ILE A 171 8.88 -12.14 -7.98
N ARG A 172 8.79 -12.83 -6.83
CA ARG A 172 7.71 -13.80 -6.55
C ARG A 172 6.33 -13.15 -6.60
N LYS A 173 6.17 -11.97 -6.00
CA LYS A 173 4.89 -11.23 -6.03
C LYS A 173 4.52 -10.80 -7.45
N ALA A 174 5.47 -10.24 -8.20
CA ALA A 174 5.29 -9.84 -9.59
C ALA A 174 4.93 -11.04 -10.47
N LYS A 175 5.63 -12.18 -10.32
CA LYS A 175 5.34 -13.44 -11.01
C LYS A 175 3.91 -13.91 -10.70
N LYS A 176 3.47 -13.87 -9.44
CA LYS A 176 2.11 -14.24 -9.06
C LYS A 176 1.05 -13.38 -9.75
N ILE A 177 1.20 -12.06 -9.72
CA ILE A 177 0.26 -11.13 -10.37
C ILE A 177 0.22 -11.39 -11.88
N PHE A 178 1.39 -11.56 -12.49
CA PHE A 178 1.50 -11.82 -13.92
C PHE A 178 0.83 -13.14 -14.33
N LEU A 179 1.02 -14.21 -13.56
CA LEU A 179 0.34 -15.49 -13.78
C LEU A 179 -1.18 -15.37 -13.69
N GLN A 180 -1.71 -14.56 -12.76
CA GLN A 180 -3.14 -14.29 -12.67
C GLN A 180 -3.68 -13.58 -13.91
N LEU A 181 -2.92 -12.64 -14.49
CA LEU A 181 -3.29 -11.95 -15.73
C LEU A 181 -3.26 -12.88 -16.96
N LEU A 182 -2.41 -13.91 -16.94
CA LEU A 182 -2.37 -14.95 -17.97
C LEU A 182 -3.41 -16.05 -17.76
N GLU A 183 -4.23 -16.01 -16.73
CA GLU A 183 -5.25 -17.03 -16.51
C GLU A 183 -6.49 -16.75 -17.37
N CYS A 184 -6.92 -17.74 -18.17
CA CYS A 184 -8.14 -17.60 -18.94
C CYS A 184 -9.35 -17.52 -18.00
N PRO A 185 -10.22 -16.51 -18.12
CA PRO A 185 -11.36 -16.34 -17.22
C PRO A 185 -12.35 -17.52 -17.27
N LEU A 186 -12.34 -18.28 -18.37
CA LEU A 186 -13.28 -19.36 -18.66
C LEU A 186 -12.78 -20.72 -18.20
N CYS A 187 -11.65 -21.18 -18.75
CA CYS A 187 -11.12 -22.51 -18.43
C CYS A 187 -10.14 -22.52 -17.25
N LYS A 188 -9.74 -21.34 -16.74
CA LYS A 188 -8.75 -21.18 -15.66
C LYS A 188 -7.37 -21.77 -15.97
N SER A 189 -7.12 -22.19 -17.22
CA SER A 189 -5.80 -22.56 -17.73
C SER A 189 -4.99 -21.31 -18.09
N TYR A 190 -3.66 -21.41 -18.04
CA TYR A 190 -2.81 -20.31 -18.49
C TYR A 190 -2.90 -20.17 -20.01
N MET A 191 -3.08 -18.94 -20.45
CA MET A 191 -3.20 -18.57 -21.85
C MET A 191 -1.82 -18.64 -22.51
N SER A 192 -1.76 -19.32 -23.65
CA SER A 192 -0.62 -19.34 -24.56
C SER A 192 -1.05 -18.79 -25.92
N PRO A 193 -0.10 -18.35 -26.77
CA PRO A 193 -0.43 -17.85 -28.09
C PRO A 193 -1.14 -18.92 -28.94
N PRO A 194 -2.22 -18.57 -29.66
CA PRO A 194 -2.80 -17.23 -29.78
C PRO A 194 -3.68 -16.86 -28.58
N ILE A 195 -3.55 -15.61 -28.12
CA ILE A 195 -4.39 -15.04 -27.05
C ILE A 195 -5.33 -14.03 -27.70
N TRP A 196 -6.63 -14.28 -27.58
CA TRP A 196 -7.66 -13.46 -28.22
C TRP A 196 -8.14 -12.37 -27.28
N GLN A 197 -8.57 -11.24 -27.83
CA GLN A 197 -9.03 -10.09 -27.08
C GLN A 197 -10.37 -9.57 -27.64
N CYS A 198 -11.31 -9.21 -26.77
CA CYS A 198 -12.50 -8.49 -27.19
C CYS A 198 -12.19 -7.01 -27.48
N LEU A 199 -13.15 -6.30 -28.08
CA LEU A 199 -13.00 -4.87 -28.44
C LEU A 199 -12.64 -3.95 -27.26
N THR A 200 -12.97 -4.34 -26.03
CA THR A 200 -12.71 -3.54 -24.82
C THR A 200 -11.43 -3.91 -24.09
N GLY A 201 -10.75 -5.01 -24.47
CA GLY A 201 -9.45 -5.37 -23.87
C GLY A 201 -9.38 -6.68 -23.10
N HIS A 202 -10.50 -7.35 -22.82
CA HIS A 202 -10.49 -8.61 -22.07
C HIS A 202 -9.99 -9.78 -22.93
N THR A 203 -9.16 -10.64 -22.33
CA THR A 203 -8.48 -11.71 -23.05
C THR A 203 -9.04 -13.10 -22.75
N ILE A 204 -9.01 -13.99 -23.75
CA ILE A 204 -9.36 -15.41 -23.63
C ILE A 204 -8.34 -16.30 -24.36
N CYS A 205 -8.24 -17.57 -23.97
CA CYS A 205 -7.33 -18.52 -24.61
C CYS A 205 -7.85 -18.99 -25.97
N ASN A 206 -6.94 -19.55 -26.78
CA ASN A 206 -7.29 -20.16 -28.07
C ASN A 206 -8.35 -21.27 -27.97
N ASN A 207 -8.31 -22.08 -26.91
CA ASN A 207 -9.23 -23.21 -26.75
C ASN A 207 -10.66 -22.77 -26.41
N CYS A 208 -10.82 -21.59 -25.81
CA CYS A 208 -12.12 -21.03 -25.44
C CYS A 208 -12.70 -20.15 -26.55
N LYS A 209 -11.88 -19.57 -27.43
CA LYS A 209 -12.33 -18.68 -28.50
C LYS A 209 -13.41 -19.28 -29.41
N PRO A 210 -13.31 -20.54 -29.89
CA PRO A 210 -14.37 -21.13 -30.71
C PRO A 210 -15.71 -21.32 -29.97
N LYS A 211 -15.68 -21.33 -28.64
CA LYS A 211 -16.85 -21.58 -27.79
C LYS A 211 -17.54 -20.27 -27.36
N GLN A 212 -16.96 -19.12 -27.69
CA GLN A 212 -17.38 -17.81 -27.17
C GLN A 212 -17.32 -16.75 -28.26
N GLU A 213 -18.48 -16.26 -28.66
CA GLU A 213 -18.61 -15.13 -29.58
C GLU A 213 -18.60 -13.78 -28.84
N LEU A 214 -19.07 -13.78 -27.59
CA LEU A 214 -19.13 -12.62 -26.71
C LEU A 214 -18.23 -12.79 -25.50
N CYS A 215 -17.67 -11.67 -25.03
CA CYS A 215 -16.83 -11.62 -23.84
C CYS A 215 -17.64 -11.90 -22.59
N SER A 216 -17.26 -12.91 -21.81
CA SER A 216 -17.90 -13.23 -20.53
C SER A 216 -17.79 -12.12 -19.47
N THR A 217 -16.89 -11.15 -19.65
CA THR A 217 -16.65 -10.06 -18.68
C THR A 217 -17.44 -8.80 -19.01
N CYS A 218 -17.61 -8.46 -20.30
CA CYS A 218 -18.21 -7.19 -20.72
C CYS A 218 -19.26 -7.33 -21.83
N ASN A 219 -19.58 -8.56 -22.25
CA ASN A 219 -20.55 -8.90 -23.29
C ASN A 219 -20.27 -8.34 -24.70
N GLU A 220 -19.05 -7.83 -24.94
CA GLU A 220 -18.62 -7.32 -26.24
C GLU A 220 -18.07 -8.42 -27.14
N LYS A 221 -18.11 -8.18 -28.45
CA LYS A 221 -17.65 -9.16 -29.44
C LYS A 221 -16.19 -9.53 -29.26
N ILE A 222 -15.91 -10.83 -29.31
CA ILE A 222 -14.56 -11.37 -29.43
C ILE A 222 -14.31 -11.65 -30.92
N GLU A 223 -13.91 -10.61 -31.65
CA GLU A 223 -13.55 -10.71 -33.06
C GLU A 223 -12.20 -11.44 -33.24
N ASN A 224 -11.62 -11.38 -34.44
CA ASN A 224 -10.31 -11.97 -34.74
C ASN A 224 -9.14 -11.08 -34.28
N THR A 225 -9.29 -10.44 -33.12
CA THR A 225 -8.26 -9.57 -32.54
C THR A 225 -7.40 -10.36 -31.56
N ARG A 226 -6.09 -10.40 -31.81
CA ARG A 226 -5.11 -11.05 -30.93
C ARG A 226 -4.37 -10.04 -30.07
N ASN A 227 -4.02 -10.44 -28.86
CA ASN A 227 -3.17 -9.67 -27.96
C ASN A 227 -1.71 -10.12 -28.08
N TYR A 228 -1.01 -9.63 -29.10
CA TYR A 228 0.39 -9.98 -29.36
C TYR A 228 1.33 -9.62 -28.21
N THR A 229 1.05 -8.54 -27.47
CA THR A 229 1.83 -8.15 -26.29
C THR A 229 1.75 -9.24 -25.21
N LEU A 230 0.54 -9.68 -24.86
CA LEU A 230 0.35 -10.72 -23.86
C LEU A 230 0.88 -12.07 -24.35
N GLU A 231 0.81 -12.33 -25.65
CA GLU A 231 1.45 -13.50 -26.26
C GLU A 231 2.98 -13.47 -26.12
N GLU A 232 3.63 -12.35 -26.41
CA GLU A 232 5.07 -12.22 -26.26
C GLU A 232 5.49 -12.38 -24.80
N LEU A 233 4.74 -11.78 -23.88
CA LEU A 233 4.99 -11.91 -22.44
C LEU A 233 4.77 -13.35 -21.97
N SER A 234 3.76 -14.06 -22.48
CA SER A 234 3.51 -15.46 -22.13
C SER A 234 4.64 -16.40 -22.53
N LYS A 235 5.42 -16.06 -23.58
CA LYS A 235 6.59 -16.83 -24.01
C LYS A 235 7.81 -16.61 -23.12
N LYS A 236 7.90 -15.47 -22.43
CA LYS A 236 9.05 -15.06 -21.60
C LYS A 236 8.92 -15.50 -20.14
N VAL A 237 7.83 -16.17 -19.77
CA VAL A 237 7.56 -16.60 -18.40
C VAL A 237 7.32 -18.10 -18.35
N GLU A 238 7.98 -18.77 -17.42
CA GLU A 238 7.73 -20.17 -17.08
C GLU A 238 6.34 -20.30 -16.43
N LEU A 239 5.42 -20.94 -17.15
CA LEU A 239 4.07 -21.22 -16.67
C LEU A 239 4.06 -22.49 -15.82
N PRO A 240 3.41 -22.48 -14.64
CA PRO A 240 3.22 -23.68 -13.84
C PRO A 240 2.51 -24.77 -14.64
N SER A 241 2.90 -26.03 -14.42
CA SER A 241 2.26 -27.17 -15.07
C SER A 241 0.82 -27.35 -14.53
N GLU A 242 -0.10 -27.88 -15.33
CA GLU A 242 -1.51 -28.04 -14.93
C GLU A 242 -1.69 -28.91 -13.66
N ASN A 243 -0.70 -29.73 -13.31
CA ASN A 243 -0.72 -30.57 -12.12
C ASN A 243 -0.44 -29.82 -10.81
N GLU A 244 0.23 -28.66 -10.85
CA GLU A 244 0.57 -27.87 -9.64
C GLU A 244 -0.63 -27.08 -9.09
N LYS A 245 -1.64 -26.78 -9.92
CA LYS A 245 -2.85 -26.04 -9.51
C LYS A 245 -3.76 -26.79 -8.53
N LYS A 246 -3.65 -28.13 -8.48
CA LYS A 246 -4.49 -28.97 -7.60
C LYS A 246 -4.08 -28.92 -6.13
N PHE A 247 -2.84 -28.51 -5.83
CA PHE A 247 -2.31 -28.53 -4.46
C PHE A 247 -2.68 -27.27 -3.65
N SER A 248 -2.89 -26.13 -4.32
CA SER A 248 -3.23 -24.86 -3.65
C SER A 248 -4.70 -24.74 -3.22
N PHE A 249 -5.62 -25.51 -3.83
CA PHE A 249 -7.05 -25.47 -3.48
C PHE A 249 -7.45 -26.42 -2.35
N LYS A 250 -6.68 -27.47 -2.04
CA LYS A 250 -7.00 -28.40 -0.94
C LYS A 250 -6.70 -27.84 0.46
N ARG A 251 -5.78 -26.87 0.59
CA ARG A 251 -5.43 -26.28 1.89
C ARG A 251 -6.49 -25.35 2.47
N SER A 252 -7.48 -24.91 1.69
CA SER A 252 -8.54 -24.00 2.14
C SER A 252 -9.84 -24.69 2.57
N SER A 253 -9.90 -26.03 2.57
CA SER A 253 -11.14 -26.79 2.88
C SER A 253 -11.02 -27.75 4.05
N GLU A 254 -9.90 -27.81 4.78
CA GLU A 254 -9.70 -28.73 5.93
C GLU A 254 -9.50 -28.04 7.29
N GLU A 255 -9.78 -26.74 7.44
CA GLU A 255 -9.77 -26.04 8.74
C GLU A 255 -11.18 -25.66 9.26
N ALA A 256 -12.18 -26.49 8.96
CA ALA A 256 -13.51 -26.34 9.53
C ALA A 256 -13.98 -27.64 10.17
N GLU A 257 -13.23 -28.18 11.13
CA GLU A 257 -13.78 -29.05 12.17
C GLU A 257 -12.79 -29.21 13.33
N VAL A 258 -13.36 -29.33 14.53
CA VAL A 258 -12.71 -29.62 15.84
C VAL A 258 -12.27 -28.39 16.64
N ASN A 259 -13.17 -27.90 17.50
CA ASN A 259 -13.02 -28.02 18.96
C ASN A 259 -14.26 -27.49 19.70
N GLY A 260 -15.26 -28.36 19.88
CA GLY A 260 -16.23 -28.23 20.97
C GLY A 260 -15.62 -28.82 22.24
N SER A 261 -15.25 -27.97 23.19
CA SER A 261 -14.92 -28.42 24.55
C SER A 261 -16.21 -28.54 25.40
N PRO A 262 -16.31 -29.55 26.28
CA PRO A 262 -17.53 -29.83 27.03
C PRO A 262 -17.69 -28.89 28.23
N ALA A 263 -18.95 -28.54 28.52
CA ALA A 263 -19.35 -27.73 29.66
C ALA A 263 -19.09 -28.44 31.01
N PRO A 264 -18.72 -27.71 32.08
CA PRO A 264 -18.57 -28.28 33.41
C PRO A 264 -19.93 -28.60 34.05
N LYS A 265 -20.08 -29.84 34.52
CA LYS A 265 -21.22 -30.29 35.33
C LYS A 265 -21.20 -29.59 36.69
N VAL A 266 -22.21 -28.78 36.97
CA VAL A 266 -22.52 -28.31 38.32
C VAL A 266 -23.59 -29.23 38.91
N HIS A 267 -23.21 -30.03 39.90
CA HIS A 267 -24.16 -30.67 40.80
C HIS A 267 -24.68 -29.62 41.79
N LYS A 268 -26.00 -29.45 41.86
CA LYS A 268 -26.68 -28.96 43.07
C LYS A 268 -27.77 -29.96 43.43
N LYS A 269 -27.83 -30.26 44.73
CA LYS A 269 -28.90 -30.99 45.41
C LYS A 269 -30.27 -30.39 45.11
#